data_AF-A0A139NDE5-F1
#
_entry.id   AF-A0A139NDE5-F1
#
_cell.length_a   1.000
_cell.length_b   1.000
_cell.length_c   1.000
_cell.angle_alpha   90.00
_cell.angle_beta   90.00
_cell.angle_gamma   90.00
#
_symmetry.space_group_name_H-M   'P 1'
#
loop_
_entity.id
_entity.type
_entity.pdbx_description
1 polymer ?
#
loop_
_entity_poly.entity_id
_entity_poly.type
_entity_poly.pdbx_seq_one_letter_code
_entity_poly.pdbx_strand_id
1 'polypeptide(L)' 'MASRELEDSEIAQGVNSTVIAMDGIAVIVNKNNTIDNLTSEQVKSIFSGEITTWKELSD' A
#
# COMPACT_ATOMS: atom_id res chain seq x y z
N MET A 1 -1.33 -13.50 -14.77
CA MET A 1 -1.87 -12.22 -14.29
C MET A 1 -0.92 -11.71 -13.22
N ALA A 2 -0.47 -10.46 -13.31
CA ALA A 2 0.45 -9.85 -12.35
C ALA A 2 -0.17 -8.54 -11.86
N SER A 3 -0.16 -8.31 -10.55
CA SER A 3 -0.58 -7.05 -9.92
C SER A 3 0.55 -6.02 -9.82
N ARG A 4 1.62 -6.25 -10.59
CA ARG A 4 2.82 -5.42 -10.71
C ARG A 4 3.14 -5.18 -12.18
N GLU A 5 3.96 -4.18 -12.44
CA GLU A 5 4.54 -3.99 -13.76
C GLU A 5 5.43 -5.17 -14.14
N LEU A 6 5.58 -5.40 -15.45
CA LEU A 6 6.49 -6.42 -15.97
C LEU A 6 7.93 -5.97 -15.78
N GLU A 7 8.79 -6.92 -15.43
CA GLU A 7 10.23 -6.70 -15.39
C GLU A 7 10.80 -6.61 -16.81
N ASP A 8 11.92 -5.89 -16.99
CA ASP A 8 12.59 -5.77 -18.29
C ASP A 8 12.96 -7.12 -18.91
N SER A 9 13.32 -8.10 -18.06
CA SER A 9 13.63 -9.46 -18.49
C SER A 9 12.43 -10.22 -19.05
N GLU A 10 11.22 -9.93 -18.57
CA GLU A 10 9.96 -10.52 -19.04
C GLU A 10 9.55 -9.89 -20.39
N ILE A 11 9.75 -8.58 -20.53
CA ILE A 11 9.51 -7.85 -21.79
C ILE A 11 10.48 -8.33 -22.87
N ALA A 12 11.76 -8.54 -22.53
CA ALA A 12 12.77 -9.06 -23.45
C ALA A 12 12.44 -10.46 -23.99
N GLN A 13 11.62 -11.24 -23.27
CA GLN A 13 11.12 -12.54 -23.72
C GLN A 13 9.85 -12.43 -24.58
N GLY A 14 9.37 -11.22 -24.87
CA GLY A 14 8.21 -10.96 -25.72
C GLY A 14 6.86 -10.99 -24.99
N VAL A 15 6.85 -10.92 -23.65
CA VAL A 15 5.62 -10.84 -22.87
C VAL A 15 4.99 -9.45 -23.02
N ASN A 16 3.70 -9.39 -23.33
CA ASN A 16 2.95 -8.15 -23.49
C ASN A 16 2.00 -7.96 -22.30
N SER A 17 1.92 -6.74 -21.76
CA SER A 17 0.96 -6.38 -20.71
C SER A 17 -0.36 -5.89 -21.31
N THR A 18 -1.45 -6.14 -20.60
CA THR A 18 -2.77 -5.57 -20.90
C THR A 18 -3.44 -5.26 -19.58
N VAL A 19 -3.88 -4.01 -19.39
CA VAL A 19 -4.58 -3.58 -18.18
C VAL A 19 -5.99 -4.13 -18.21
N ILE A 20 -6.33 -4.95 -17.22
CA ILE A 20 -7.65 -5.59 -17.10
C ILE A 20 -8.51 -4.84 -16.07
N ALA A 21 -7.90 -4.36 -14.99
CA ALA A 21 -8.57 -3.65 -13.90
C ALA A 21 -7.56 -2.82 -13.09
N MET A 22 -8.08 -1.99 -12.19
CA MET A 22 -7.30 -1.29 -11.18
C MET A 22 -7.79 -1.68 -9.79
N ASP A 23 -6.88 -2.21 -8.97
CA ASP A 23 -7.20 -2.76 -7.66
C ASP A 23 -7.00 -1.70 -6.56
N GLY A 24 -7.99 -1.58 -5.68
CA GLY A 24 -7.91 -0.72 -4.50
C GLY A 24 -7.20 -1.43 -3.35
N ILE A 25 -6.29 -0.73 -2.67
CA ILE A 25 -5.66 -1.20 -1.43
C ILE A 25 -6.28 -0.44 -0.26
N ALA A 26 -6.76 -1.17 0.75
CA ALA A 26 -7.32 -0.61 1.98
C ALA A 26 -6.40 -0.90 3.16
N VAL A 27 -6.18 0.10 4.01
CA VAL A 27 -5.46 -0.06 5.29
C VAL A 27 -6.49 -0.41 6.36
N ILE A 28 -6.33 -1.59 6.98
CA ILE A 28 -7.22 -2.06 8.03
C ILE A 28 -6.49 -2.06 9.37
N VAL A 29 -7.12 -1.50 10.39
CA VAL A 29 -6.63 -1.48 11.76
C VAL A 29 -7.47 -2.39 12.66
N ASN A 30 -6.98 -2.65 13.87
CA ASN A 30 -7.73 -3.40 14.87
C ASN A 30 -9.06 -2.68 15.21
N LYS A 31 -10.15 -3.43 15.42
CA LYS A 31 -11.48 -2.89 15.75
C LYS A 31 -11.52 -2.00 17.00
N ASN A 32 -10.60 -2.20 17.94
CA ASN A 32 -10.50 -1.41 19.17
C ASN A 32 -9.59 -0.18 19.01
N ASN A 33 -8.99 0.03 17.83
CA ASN A 33 -8.25 1.25 17.54
C ASN A 33 -9.25 2.40 17.35
N THR A 34 -9.05 3.48 18.09
CA THR A 34 -9.94 4.66 18.09
C THR A 34 -9.66 5.62 16.95
N ILE A 35 -8.62 5.36 16.13
CA ILE A 35 -8.31 6.20 14.97
C ILE A 35 -9.29 5.90 13.84
N ASP A 36 -10.09 6.89 13.48
CA ASP A 36 -11.12 6.77 12.45
C ASP A 36 -10.59 6.96 11.02
N ASN A 37 -9.54 7.77 10.85
CA ASN A 37 -8.95 8.07 9.53
C ASN A 37 -7.43 8.19 9.62
N LEU A 38 -6.76 7.82 8.53
CA LEU A 38 -5.31 7.99 8.36
C LEU A 38 -5.04 8.76 7.08
N THR A 39 -4.15 9.74 7.17
CA THR A 39 -3.62 10.41 5.98
C THR A 39 -2.57 9.53 5.30
N SER A 40 -2.34 9.74 4.01
CA SER A 40 -1.29 9.01 3.28
C SER A 40 0.11 9.20 3.88
N GLU A 41 0.37 10.36 4.48
CA GLU A 41 1.63 10.66 5.16
C GLU A 41 1.78 9.86 6.45
N GLN A 42 0.72 9.77 7.27
CA GLN A 42 0.71 8.91 8.46
C GLN A 42 0.91 7.44 8.09
N VAL A 43 0.22 6.96 7.04
CA VAL A 43 0.41 5.58 6.54
C VAL A 43 1.86 5.36 6.14
N LYS A 44 2.46 6.30 5.40
CA LYS A 44 3.87 6.23 5.01
C LYS A 44 4.80 6.15 6.23
N SER A 45 4.63 7.02 7.21
CA SER A 45 5.48 7.04 8.43
C SER A 45 5.32 5.79 9.30
N ILE A 46 4.13 5.16 9.31
CA ILE A 46 3.93 3.85 9.95
C ILE A 46 4.74 2.76 9.23
N PHE A 47 4.60 2.66 7.91
CA PHE A 47 5.27 1.61 7.13
C PHE A 47 6.78 1.86 6.91
N SER A 48 7.26 3.09 7.10
CA SER A 48 8.70 3.40 7.16
C SER A 48 9.32 3.15 8.54
N GLY A 49 8.49 2.93 9.58
CA GLY A 49 8.94 2.71 10.96
C GLY A 49 9.30 3.98 11.73
N GLU A 50 8.97 5.16 11.20
CA GLU A 50 9.09 6.45 11.91
C GLU A 50 8.08 6.54 13.05
N ILE A 51 6.84 6.10 12.79
CA ILE A 51 5.78 5.98 13.79
C ILE A 51 5.65 4.51 14.15
N THR A 52 5.76 4.20 15.44
CA THR A 52 5.73 2.81 15.92
C THR A 52 4.59 2.55 16.90
N THR A 53 3.91 3.59 17.36
CA THR A 53 2.79 3.50 18.28
C THR A 53 1.60 4.35 17.82
N TRP A 54 0.39 3.89 18.14
CA TRP A 54 -0.85 4.61 17.80
C TRP A 54 -0.99 5.97 18.51
N LYS A 55 -0.32 6.14 19.65
CA LYS A 55 -0.36 7.39 20.42
C LYS A 55 0.31 8.55 19.69
N GLU A 56 1.32 8.27 18.86
CA GLU A 56 2.02 9.27 18.06
C GLU A 56 1.16 9.83 16.91
N LEU A 57 0.02 9.21 16.65
CA LEU A 57 -0.97 9.66 15.65
C LEU A 57 -2.16 10.37 16.29
N SER A 58 -2.26 10.31 17.62
CA SER A 58 -3.40 10.82 18.38
C SER A 58 -3.02 12.18 18.96
N ASP A 59 -3.31 13.25 18.21
CA ASP A 59 -3.39 14.63 18.73
C ASP A 59 -4.83 14.95 19.15
#